data_AF-A0A8J6Z722-F1
#
_entry.id   AF-A0A8J6Z722-F1
#
_cell.length_a   1.000
_cell.length_b   1.000
_cell.length_c   1.000
_cell.angle_alpha   90.00
_cell.angle_beta   90.00
_cell.angle_gamma   90.00
#
_symmetry.space_group_name_H-M   'P 1'
#
loop_
_entity.id
_entity.type
_entity.pdbx_description
1 polymer ?
#
loop_
_entity_poly.entity_id
_entity_poly.type
_entity_poly.pdbx_seq_one_letter_code
_entity_poly.pdbx_strand_id
1 'polypeptide(L)'
;MDNSGSAFGKFHRNSPARSDPTAQVLFDYEEHYMRLVKSYREEIKFINDLQTEHTREVKNFYANDLPTIIKKLEAEPIADDVRREWLKHLEQHMSKSFDMSGHFIDVLTTKKVEEFNAALREKTFGGGVR
;
A
#
# COMPACT_ATOMS: atom_id res chain seq x y z
N MET A 1 -13.22 16.59 -29.91
CA MET A 1 -12.89 17.48 -28.78
C MET A 1 -11.42 17.30 -28.48
N ASP A 2 -10.64 18.36 -28.68
CA ASP A 2 -9.19 18.37 -28.59
C ASP A 2 -8.76 18.41 -27.11
N ASN A 3 -8.05 17.38 -26.63
CA ASN A 3 -7.58 17.24 -25.25
C ASN A 3 -6.18 17.86 -25.07
N SER A 4 -5.93 18.97 -25.77
CA SER A 4 -4.65 19.68 -25.83
C SER A 4 -4.34 20.52 -24.58
N GLY A 5 -5.30 20.66 -23.65
CA GLY A 5 -5.12 21.34 -22.37
C GLY A 5 -4.74 20.45 -21.18
N SER A 6 -4.73 19.12 -21.35
CA SER A 6 -4.35 18.19 -20.29
C SER A 6 -2.82 18.16 -20.14
N ALA A 7 -2.32 18.07 -18.90
CA ALA A 7 -0.89 17.88 -18.60
C ALA A 7 -0.27 16.69 -19.36
N PHE A 8 -1.10 15.73 -19.79
CA PHE A 8 -0.71 14.56 -20.58
C PHE A 8 -0.63 14.82 -22.10
N GLY A 9 -1.29 15.87 -22.62
CA GLY A 9 -1.27 16.20 -24.06
C GLY A 9 0.07 16.73 -24.57
N LYS A 10 0.94 17.20 -23.66
CA LYS A 10 2.28 17.69 -23.98
C LYS A 10 3.28 16.57 -24.31
N PHE A 11 3.02 15.33 -23.88
CA PHE A 11 3.89 14.18 -24.16
C PHE A 11 3.77 13.68 -25.61
N HIS A 12 2.65 13.98 -26.30
CA HIS A 12 2.46 13.56 -27.69
C HIS A 12 3.06 14.52 -28.72
N ARG A 13 3.43 15.76 -28.35
CA ARG A 13 3.89 16.78 -29.30
C ARG A 13 5.40 16.79 -29.53
N ASN A 14 6.18 16.19 -28.63
CA ASN A 14 7.64 16.22 -28.69
C ASN A 14 8.23 14.83 -28.90
N SER A 15 7.64 14.01 -29.78
CA SER A 15 8.35 12.83 -30.27
C SER A 15 9.58 13.35 -31.04
N PRO A 16 10.81 13.14 -30.56
CA PRO A 16 11.99 13.60 -31.27
C PRO A 16 12.00 12.91 -32.62
N ALA A 17 12.24 13.66 -33.68
CA ALA A 17 12.54 13.06 -34.97
C ALA A 17 13.64 11.99 -34.77
N ARG A 18 13.26 10.74 -35.03
CA ARG A 18 14.02 9.50 -34.89
C ARG A 18 15.49 9.70 -35.28
N SER A 19 16.42 9.69 -34.32
CA SER A 19 17.85 9.51 -34.62
C SER A 19 18.74 9.05 -33.45
N ASP A 20 18.33 9.17 -32.18
CA ASP A 20 19.10 8.65 -31.03
C ASP A 20 18.47 7.37 -30.47
N PRO A 21 19.11 6.19 -30.66
CA PRO A 21 18.66 4.91 -30.10
C PRO A 21 18.51 4.93 -28.58
N THR A 22 19.33 5.72 -27.87
CA THR A 22 19.29 5.83 -26.41
C THR A 22 18.02 6.52 -25.95
N ALA A 23 17.63 7.60 -26.64
CA ALA A 23 16.41 8.34 -26.34
C ALA A 23 15.15 7.50 -26.59
N GLN A 24 15.15 6.65 -27.62
CA GLN A 24 14.03 5.73 -27.89
C GLN A 24 13.88 4.67 -26.80
N VAL A 25 14.98 4.06 -26.34
CA VAL A 25 14.93 3.07 -25.24
C VAL A 25 14.38 3.69 -23.95
N LEU A 26 14.78 4.91 -23.63
CA LEU A 26 14.26 5.63 -22.46
C LEU A 26 12.76 5.92 -22.59
N PHE A 27 12.32 6.35 -23.78
CA PHE A 27 10.90 6.60 -24.04
C PHE A 27 10.06 5.32 -23.93
N ASP A 28 10.54 4.21 -24.50
CA ASP A 28 9.84 2.92 -24.45
C ASP A 28 9.75 2.37 -23.01
N TYR A 29 10.81 2.58 -22.22
CA TYR A 29 10.82 2.27 -20.79
C TYR A 29 9.78 3.09 -20.03
N GLU A 30 9.77 4.42 -20.21
CA GLU A 30 8.82 5.31 -19.53
C GLU A 30 7.37 4.96 -19.91
N GLU A 31 7.09 4.74 -21.20
CA GLU A 31 5.77 4.33 -21.67
C GLU A 31 5.34 2.99 -21.06
N HIS A 32 6.26 2.02 -20.96
CA HIS A 32 5.99 0.74 -20.32
C HIS A 32 5.72 0.87 -18.83
N TYR A 33 6.57 1.60 -18.10
CA TYR A 33 6.40 1.88 -16.68
C TYR A 33 5.04 2.52 -16.40
N MET A 34 4.67 3.56 -17.17
CA MET A 34 3.40 4.25 -17.00
C MET A 34 2.18 3.36 -17.29
N ARG A 35 2.28 2.43 -18.25
CA ARG A 35 1.23 1.41 -18.46
C ARG A 35 1.12 0.47 -17.26
N LEU A 36 2.26 0.00 -16.72
CA LEU A 36 2.26 -0.89 -15.56
C LEU A 36 1.66 -0.21 -14.34
N VAL A 37 2.06 1.02 -14.04
CA VAL A 37 1.46 1.81 -12.94
C VAL A 37 -0.06 1.92 -13.09
N LYS A 38 -0.55 2.17 -14.32
CA LYS A 38 -2.00 2.20 -14.59
C LYS A 38 -2.66 0.84 -14.36
N SER A 39 -2.03 -0.27 -14.77
CA SER A 39 -2.58 -1.61 -14.56
C SER A 39 -2.61 -2.03 -13.09
N TYR A 40 -1.63 -1.60 -12.29
CA TYR A 40 -1.53 -1.91 -10.86
C TYR A 40 -2.31 -0.94 -9.96
N ARG A 41 -3.04 0.02 -10.56
CA ARG A 41 -3.70 1.10 -9.82
C ARG A 41 -4.64 0.57 -8.74
N GLU A 42 -5.43 -0.45 -9.06
CA GLU A 42 -6.41 -1.00 -8.12
C GLU A 42 -5.72 -1.78 -7.01
N GLU A 43 -4.65 -2.54 -7.28
CA GLU A 43 -3.87 -3.19 -6.23
C GLU A 43 -3.18 -2.19 -5.30
N ILE A 44 -2.59 -1.11 -5.86
CA ILE A 44 -1.97 -0.04 -5.07
C ILE A 44 -3.01 0.60 -4.16
N LYS A 45 -4.20 0.92 -4.71
CA LYS A 45 -5.29 1.48 -3.91
C LYS A 45 -5.74 0.52 -2.82
N PHE A 46 -5.90 -0.76 -3.14
CA PHE A 46 -6.30 -1.79 -2.19
C PHE A 46 -5.31 -1.91 -1.02
N ILE A 47 -4.01 -1.97 -1.29
CA ILE A 47 -2.97 -2.01 -0.24
C ILE A 47 -3.03 -0.75 0.63
N ASN A 48 -3.15 0.43 0.02
CA ASN A 48 -3.26 1.68 0.76
C ASN A 48 -4.50 1.74 1.65
N ASP A 49 -5.64 1.24 1.16
CA ASP A 49 -6.88 1.17 1.91
C ASP A 49 -6.72 0.23 3.13
N LEU A 50 -6.10 -0.94 2.96
CA LEU A 50 -5.77 -1.86 4.06
C LEU A 50 -4.86 -1.22 5.12
N GLN A 51 -3.78 -0.55 4.70
CA GLN A 51 -2.85 0.12 5.61
C GLN A 51 -3.53 1.25 6.40
N THR A 52 -4.39 2.02 5.71
CA THR A 52 -5.14 3.13 6.32
C THR A 52 -6.15 2.60 7.33
N GLU A 53 -6.89 1.55 6.98
CA GLU A 53 -7.84 0.90 7.87
C GLU A 53 -7.16 0.31 9.10
N HIS A 54 -6.07 -0.42 8.92
CA HIS A 54 -5.30 -0.98 10.01
C HIS A 54 -4.78 0.11 10.96
N THR A 55 -4.21 1.19 10.42
CA THR A 55 -3.74 2.33 11.22
C THR A 55 -4.88 3.00 11.99
N ARG A 56 -6.04 3.15 11.35
CA ARG A 56 -7.25 3.72 11.96
C ARG A 56 -7.76 2.85 13.10
N GLU A 57 -7.82 1.54 12.90
CA GLU A 57 -8.26 0.57 13.90
C GLU A 57 -7.36 0.59 15.14
N VAL A 58 -6.04 0.49 14.95
CA VAL A 58 -5.05 0.54 16.05
C VAL A 58 -5.23 1.83 16.86
N LYS A 59 -5.31 2.99 16.17
CA LYS A 59 -5.51 4.28 16.84
C LYS A 59 -6.84 4.33 17.59
N ASN A 60 -7.93 3.86 16.99
CA ASN A 60 -9.26 3.87 17.60
C ASN A 60 -9.31 2.98 18.85
N PHE A 61 -8.68 1.82 18.79
CA PHE A 61 -8.64 0.90 19.92
C PHE A 61 -8.00 1.55 21.15
N TYR A 62 -6.79 2.12 21.01
CA TYR A 62 -6.10 2.72 22.15
C TYR A 62 -6.69 4.06 22.59
N ALA A 63 -7.22 4.87 21.66
CA ALA A 63 -7.78 6.18 21.99
C ALA A 63 -9.19 6.11 22.56
N ASN A 64 -10.01 5.16 22.11
CA ASN A 64 -11.45 5.13 22.38
C ASN A 64 -11.90 3.83 23.03
N ASP A 65 -11.62 2.68 22.40
CA ASP A 65 -12.21 1.40 22.83
C ASP A 65 -11.63 0.94 24.17
N LEU A 66 -10.31 0.95 24.33
CA LEU A 66 -9.63 0.54 25.56
C LEU A 66 -10.01 1.42 26.76
N PRO A 67 -9.98 2.76 26.70
CA PRO A 67 -10.48 3.60 27.79
C PRO A 67 -11.95 3.34 28.13
N THR A 68 -12.79 3.09 27.13
CA THR A 68 -14.21 2.75 27.34
C THR A 68 -14.35 1.41 28.06
N ILE A 69 -13.55 0.40 27.69
CA ILE A 69 -13.51 -0.91 28.34
C ILE A 69 -13.04 -0.77 29.78
N ILE A 70 -11.96 -0.03 30.04
CA ILE A 70 -11.44 0.23 31.38
C ILE A 70 -12.54 0.83 32.27
N LYS A 71 -13.18 1.91 31.80
CA LYS A 71 -14.25 2.59 32.56
C LYS A 71 -15.43 1.66 32.87
N LYS A 72 -15.80 0.78 31.93
CA LYS A 72 -16.85 -0.22 32.17
C LYS A 72 -16.40 -1.25 33.21
N LEU A 73 -15.17 -1.74 33.11
CA LEU A 73 -14.63 -2.71 34.07
C LEU A 73 -14.53 -2.14 35.48
N GLU A 74 -14.20 -0.85 35.62
CA GLU A 74 -14.12 -0.15 36.91
C GLU A 74 -15.48 -0.04 37.62
N ALA A 75 -16.59 0.00 36.85
CA ALA A 75 -17.94 0.06 37.41
C ALA A 75 -18.45 -1.29 37.94
N GLU A 76 -17.78 -2.38 37.59
CA GLU A 76 -18.15 -3.73 38.01
C GLU A 76 -17.51 -4.11 39.36
N PRO A 77 -18.18 -4.92 40.20
CA PRO A 77 -17.68 -5.37 41.50
C PRO A 77 -16.63 -6.49 41.34
N ILE A 78 -15.61 -6.26 40.52
CA ILE A 78 -14.48 -7.16 40.24
C ILE A 78 -13.30 -6.72 41.10
N ALA A 79 -12.58 -7.69 41.66
CA ALA A 79 -11.35 -7.42 42.41
C ALA A 79 -10.27 -6.78 41.52
N ASP A 80 -9.51 -5.83 42.09
CA ASP A 80 -8.56 -5.03 41.32
C ASP A 80 -7.44 -5.85 40.66
N ASP A 81 -7.00 -6.93 41.30
CA ASP A 81 -6.00 -7.85 40.77
C ASP A 81 -6.51 -8.61 39.53
N VAL A 82 -7.74 -9.12 39.59
CA VAL A 82 -8.40 -9.79 38.47
C VAL A 82 -8.60 -8.83 37.30
N ARG A 83 -9.05 -7.60 37.57
CA ARG A 83 -9.23 -6.54 36.57
C ARG A 83 -7.90 -6.19 35.87
N ARG A 84 -6.82 -6.00 36.63
CA ARG A 84 -5.50 -5.70 36.05
C ARG A 84 -4.98 -6.83 35.17
N GLU A 85 -5.09 -8.07 35.62
CA GLU A 85 -4.60 -9.21 34.84
C GLU A 85 -5.42 -9.40 33.55
N TRP A 86 -6.73 -9.19 33.61
CA TRP A 86 -7.58 -9.24 32.43
C TRP A 86 -7.24 -8.14 31.41
N LEU A 87 -7.07 -6.89 31.86
CA LEU A 87 -6.69 -5.77 30.97
C LEU A 87 -5.33 -6.00 30.32
N LYS A 88 -4.35 -6.48 31.09
CA LYS A 88 -3.04 -6.85 30.57
C LYS A 88 -3.15 -7.90 29.47
N HIS A 89 -3.92 -8.97 29.67
CA HIS A 89 -4.14 -9.97 28.63
C HIS A 89 -4.85 -9.40 27.41
N LEU A 90 -5.89 -8.58 27.60
CA LEU A 90 -6.60 -7.92 26.50
C LEU A 90 -5.62 -7.11 25.63
N GLU A 91 -4.83 -6.23 26.24
CA GLU A 91 -3.85 -5.42 25.53
C GLU A 91 -2.82 -6.27 24.79
N GLN A 92 -2.29 -7.32 25.43
CA GLN A 92 -1.36 -8.25 24.79
C GLN A 92 -1.97 -8.97 23.59
N HIS A 93 -3.20 -9.47 23.72
CA HIS A 93 -3.89 -10.17 22.65
C HIS A 93 -4.22 -9.24 21.48
N MET A 94 -4.70 -8.02 21.78
CA MET A 94 -5.01 -7.04 20.75
C MET A 94 -3.75 -6.54 20.04
N SER A 95 -2.67 -6.25 20.77
CA SER A 95 -1.38 -5.92 20.18
C SER A 95 -0.90 -7.02 19.23
N LYS A 96 -0.94 -8.27 19.67
CA LYS A 96 -0.54 -9.41 18.82
C LYS A 96 -1.44 -9.56 17.59
N SER A 97 -2.74 -9.31 17.72
CA SER A 97 -3.67 -9.35 16.60
C SER A 97 -3.35 -8.25 15.58
N PHE A 98 -3.07 -7.03 16.06
CA PHE A 98 -2.67 -5.92 15.18
C PHE A 98 -1.34 -6.20 14.48
N ASP A 99 -0.34 -6.70 15.20
CA ASP A 99 0.96 -7.06 14.63
C ASP A 99 0.80 -8.11 13.52
N MET A 100 -0.08 -9.09 13.73
CA MET A 100 -0.38 -10.13 12.73
C MET A 100 -1.03 -9.53 11.47
N SER A 101 -2.04 -8.68 11.65
CA SER A 101 -2.71 -7.99 10.52
C SER A 101 -1.72 -7.11 9.75
N GLY A 102 -0.89 -6.34 10.45
CA GLY A 102 0.17 -5.53 9.84
C GLY A 102 1.15 -6.38 9.05
N HIS A 103 1.60 -7.51 9.62
CA HIS A 103 2.52 -8.42 8.93
C HIS A 103 1.93 -9.00 7.65
N PHE A 104 0.64 -9.39 7.63
CA PHE A 104 -0.01 -9.86 6.41
C PHE A 104 -0.06 -8.79 5.32
N ILE A 105 -0.32 -7.53 5.70
CA ILE A 105 -0.32 -6.41 4.77
C ILE A 105 1.09 -6.18 4.20
N ASP A 106 2.13 -6.28 5.02
CA ASP A 106 3.53 -6.12 4.59
C ASP A 106 3.96 -7.22 3.62
N VAL A 107 3.62 -8.48 3.92
CA VAL A 107 3.90 -9.62 3.04
C VAL A 107 3.21 -9.46 1.69
N LEU A 108 1.92 -9.07 1.69
CA LEU A 108 1.18 -8.81 0.46
C LEU A 108 1.81 -7.67 -0.35
N THR A 109 2.17 -6.57 0.32
CA THR A 109 2.79 -5.40 -0.30
C THR A 109 4.11 -5.78 -0.96
N THR A 110 4.96 -6.51 -0.24
CA THR A 110 6.26 -6.99 -0.74
C THR A 110 6.07 -7.83 -2.00
N LYS A 111 5.17 -8.81 -1.95
CA LYS A 111 4.88 -9.66 -3.11
C LYS A 111 4.39 -8.85 -4.32
N LYS A 112 3.53 -7.86 -4.12
CA LYS A 112 3.01 -7.02 -5.21
C LYS A 112 4.09 -6.12 -5.82
N VAL A 113 5.02 -5.63 -5.02
CA VAL A 113 6.20 -4.89 -5.50
C VAL A 113 7.12 -5.81 -6.32
N GLU A 114 7.33 -7.05 -5.88
CA GLU A 114 8.12 -8.04 -6.63
C GLU A 114 7.48 -8.36 -7.99
N GLU A 115 6.15 -8.60 -8.03
CA GLU A 115 5.38 -8.83 -9.26
C GLU A 115 5.50 -7.63 -10.22
N PHE A 116 5.34 -6.40 -9.71
CA PHE A 116 5.49 -5.18 -10.50
C PHE A 116 6.89 -5.07 -11.12
N ASN A 117 7.93 -5.29 -10.31
CA ASN A 117 9.32 -5.23 -10.76
C ASN A 117 9.66 -6.33 -11.76
N ALA A 118 9.08 -7.52 -11.61
CA ALA A 118 9.23 -8.60 -12.59
C ALA A 118 8.60 -8.21 -13.93
N ALA A 119 7.38 -7.69 -13.92
CA ALA A 119 6.69 -7.22 -15.13
C ALA A 119 7.45 -6.09 -15.84
N LEU A 120 8.06 -5.16 -15.08
CA LEU A 120 8.86 -4.07 -15.62
C LEU A 120 10.13 -4.56 -16.33
N ARG A 121 10.73 -5.65 -15.85
CA ARG A 121 11.93 -6.27 -16.44
C ARG A 121 11.64 -7.07 -17.70
N GLU A 122 10.46 -7.66 -17.83
CA GLU A 122 10.11 -8.54 -18.97
C GLU A 122 10.20 -7.80 -20.32
N LYS A 123 9.80 -6.53 -20.36
CA LYS A 123 9.77 -5.74 -21.61
C LYS A 123 11.07 -4.98 -21.91
N THR A 124 11.91 -4.76 -20.90
CA THR A 124 13.18 -4.03 -21.05
C THR A 124 14.32 -4.88 -21.61
N PHE A 125 14.25 -6.22 -21.47
CA PHE A 125 15.29 -7.13 -21.96
C PHE A 125 14.85 -8.07 -23.09
N GLY A 126 13.57 -8.07 -23.49
CA GLY A 126 13.05 -8.92 -24.57
C GLY A 126 13.27 -8.42 -26.00
N GLY A 127 13.82 -7.20 -26.19
CA GLY A 127 13.97 -6.56 -27.51
C GLY A 127 15.39 -6.50 -28.07
N GLY A 128 16.39 -7.07 -27.40
CA GLY A 128 17.80 -6.79 -27.68
C GLY A 128 18.73 -7.99 -27.63
N VAL A 129 18.33 -9.16 -28.13
CA VAL A 129 19.27 -10.20 -28.59
C VAL A 129 18.66 -10.93 -29.78
N ARG A 130 18.93 -10.42 -30.98
CA ARG A 130 19.04 -11.18 -32.23
C ARG A 130 20.05 -10.50 -33.14
#